data_AF-A0A9X7JHU2-F1
#
_entry.id   AF-A0A9X7JHU2-F1
#
_cell.length_a   1.000
_cell.length_b   1.000
_cell.length_c   1.000
_cell.angle_alpha   90.00
_cell.angle_beta   90.00
_cell.angle_gamma   90.00
#
_symmetry.space_group_name_H-M   'P 1'
#
loop_
_entity.id
_entity.type
_entity.pdbx_description
1 polymer ?
#
loop_
_entity_poly.entity_id
_entity_poly.type
_entity_poly.pdbx_seq_one_letter_code
_entity_poly.pdbx_strand_id
1 'polypeptide(L)' 'MRTAYSVETVRAAERALMAQLPHGALMQRAAAGLAAACAGLLRRVYGARIALLVGSGDNGGDAL' A
#
# COMPACT_ATOMS: atom_id res chain seq x y z
N MET A 1 -16.15 -0.02 -16.84
CA MET A 1 -15.55 1.34 -16.80
C MET A 1 -14.48 1.38 -15.72
N ARG A 2 -13.38 2.10 -15.92
CA ARG A 2 -12.38 2.37 -14.87
C ARG A 2 -12.61 3.79 -14.34
N THR A 3 -12.82 3.91 -13.04
CA THR A 3 -12.95 5.20 -12.34
C THR A 3 -11.59 5.57 -11.75
N ALA A 4 -11.21 6.83 -11.83
CA ALA A 4 -10.02 7.39 -11.18
C ALA A 4 -10.41 8.57 -10.29
N TYR A 5 -9.66 8.78 -9.21
CA TYR A 5 -9.83 9.87 -8.27
C TYR A 5 -8.68 10.87 -8.39
N SER A 6 -8.93 12.14 -8.12
CA SER A 6 -7.85 13.13 -8.02
C SER A 6 -6.99 12.84 -6.78
N VAL A 7 -5.73 13.27 -6.83
CA VAL A 7 -4.79 13.14 -5.69
C VAL A 7 -5.35 13.83 -4.45
N GLU A 8 -5.98 14.99 -4.62
CA GLU A 8 -6.61 15.73 -3.51
C GLU A 8 -7.69 14.90 -2.82
N THR A 9 -8.59 14.29 -3.59
CA THR A 9 -9.67 13.45 -3.06
C THR A 9 -9.11 12.27 -2.28
N VAL A 10 -8.08 11.59 -2.81
CA VAL A 10 -7.44 10.46 -2.12
C VAL A 10 -6.81 10.91 -0.81
N ARG A 11 -6.00 11.97 -0.83
CA ARG A 11 -5.33 12.48 0.38
C ARG A 11 -6.32 12.97 1.44
N ALA A 12 -7.45 13.55 1.03
CA ALA A 12 -8.50 13.96 1.95
C ALA A 12 -9.15 12.74 2.65
N ALA A 13 -9.46 11.69 1.88
CA ALA A 13 -9.99 10.44 2.42
C ALA A 13 -9.00 9.74 3.37
N GLU A 14 -7.71 9.67 2.99
CA GLU A 14 -6.66 9.08 3.82
C GLU A 14 -6.54 9.80 5.17
N ARG A 15 -6.46 11.13 5.16
CA ARG A 15 -6.40 11.92 6.41
C ARG A 15 -7.62 11.69 7.29
N ALA A 16 -8.81 11.68 6.71
CA ALA A 16 -10.05 11.45 7.45
C ALA A 16 -10.08 10.05 8.10
N LEU A 17 -9.55 9.04 7.41
CA LEU A 17 -9.51 7.67 7.91
C LEU A 17 -8.40 7.47 8.95
N MET A 18 -7.21 8.05 8.73
CA MET A 18 -6.10 7.99 9.68
C MET A 18 -6.48 8.59 11.04
N ALA A 19 -7.30 9.65 11.07
CA ALA A 19 -7.81 10.25 12.30
C ALA A 19 -8.67 9.30 13.16
N GLN A 20 -9.18 8.22 12.56
CA GLN A 20 -10.07 7.25 13.20
C GLN A 20 -9.40 5.90 13.50
N LEU A 21 -8.16 5.71 13.06
CA LEU A 21 -7.45 4.44 13.18
C LEU A 21 -6.25 4.54 14.13
N PRO A 22 -5.82 3.42 14.72
CA PRO A 22 -4.53 3.37 15.40
C PRO A 22 -3.41 3.82 14.45
N HIS A 23 -2.38 4.44 15.01
CA HIS A 23 -1.22 4.88 14.25
C HIS A 23 -0.66 3.72 13.39
N GLY A 24 -0.43 3.99 12.10
CA GLY A 24 0.17 3.04 11.17
C GLY A 24 -0.78 1.96 10.63
N ALA A 25 -2.01 1.85 11.15
CA ALA A 25 -2.94 0.82 10.71
C ALA A 25 -3.34 0.97 9.22
N LEU A 26 -3.40 2.20 8.69
CA LEU A 26 -3.68 2.42 7.27
C LEU A 26 -2.52 1.91 6.37
N MET A 27 -1.28 2.24 6.73
CA MET A 27 -0.06 1.78 6.03
C MET A 27 0.07 0.25 6.09
N GLN A 28 -0.20 -0.36 7.25
CA GLN A 28 -0.23 -1.83 7.39
C GLN A 28 -1.25 -2.50 6.46
N ARG A 29 -2.42 -1.88 6.27
CA ARG A 29 -3.43 -2.37 5.30
C ARG A 29 -2.95 -2.21 3.86
N ALA A 30 -2.30 -1.09 3.53
CA ALA A 30 -1.72 -0.86 2.22
C ALA A 30 -0.61 -1.89 1.90
N ALA A 31 0.31 -2.12 2.85
CA ALA A 31 1.37 -3.13 2.73
C ALA A 31 0.82 -4.55 2.55
N ALA A 32 -0.21 -4.93 3.32
CA ALA A 32 -0.88 -6.22 3.15
C ALA A 32 -1.54 -6.37 1.76
N GLY A 33 -2.19 -5.30 1.28
CA GLY A 33 -2.78 -5.26 -0.06
C GLY A 33 -1.72 -5.39 -1.17
N LEU A 34 -0.59 -4.68 -1.03
CA LEU A 34 0.54 -4.77 -1.94
C LEU A 34 1.11 -6.20 -1.97
N ALA A 35 1.35 -6.80 -0.80
CA ALA A 35 1.85 -8.17 -0.70
C ALA A 35 0.90 -9.18 -1.35
N ALA A 36 -0.41 -9.05 -1.14
CA ALA A 36 -1.42 -9.91 -1.76
C ALA A 36 -1.43 -9.79 -3.29
N ALA A 37 -1.35 -8.56 -3.81
CA ALA A 37 -1.27 -8.31 -5.24
C ALA A 37 0.02 -8.90 -5.85
N CYS A 38 1.17 -8.71 -5.21
CA CYS A 38 2.44 -9.30 -5.63
C CYS A 38 2.39 -10.82 -5.60
N ALA A 39 1.82 -11.44 -4.56
CA ALA A 39 1.66 -12.88 -4.47
C ALA A 39 0.86 -13.46 -5.65
N GLY A 40 -0.15 -12.75 -6.14
CA GLY A 40 -0.92 -13.15 -7.33
C GLY A 40 -0.14 -13.07 -8.65
N LEU A 41 0.95 -12.31 -8.71
CA LEU A 41 1.83 -12.20 -9.88
C LEU A 41 2.98 -13.20 -9.84
N LEU A 42 3.34 -13.70 -8.66
CA LEU A 42 4.45 -14.64 -8.49
C LEU A 42 4.01 -16.07 -8.80
N ARG A 43 4.87 -16.83 -9.51
CA ARG A 43 4.65 -18.27 -9.73
C ARG A 43 4.63 -19.09 -8.43
N ARG A 44 5.36 -18.63 -7.41
CA ARG A 44 5.37 -19.15 -6.04
C ARG A 44 5.72 -18.02 -5.08
N VAL A 45 5.23 -18.06 -3.85
CA VAL A 45 5.59 -17.07 -2.82
C VAL A 45 6.84 -17.54 -2.05
N TYR A 46 6.80 -18.73 -1.47
CA TYR A 46 7.94 -19.27 -0.72
C TYR A 46 9.15 -19.47 -1.63
N GLY A 47 10.31 -18.94 -1.21
CA GLY A 47 11.55 -19.00 -1.98
C GLY A 47 11.55 -18.15 -3.26
N ALA A 48 10.61 -17.20 -3.39
CA ALA A 48 10.71 -16.15 -4.41
C ALA A 48 11.82 -15.15 -4.05
N ARG A 49 12.47 -14.59 -5.07
CA ARG A 49 13.41 -13.48 -4.93
C ARG A 49 12.69 -12.23 -5.39
N ILE A 50 12.59 -11.24 -4.51
CA ILE A 50 12.00 -9.94 -4.81
C ILE A 50 13.05 -8.86 -4.55
N ALA A 51 12.93 -7.74 -5.25
CA ALA A 51 13.69 -6.53 -5.00
C ALA A 51 12.70 -5.42 -4.68
N LEU A 52 12.94 -4.68 -3.60
CA LEU A 52 12.13 -3.53 -3.18
C LEU A 52 12.88 -2.24 -3.55
N LEU A 53 12.18 -1.30 -4.18
CA LEU A 53 12.68 0.04 -4.47
C LEU A 53 11.91 1.01 -3.57
N VAL A 54 12.56 1.44 -2.48
CA VAL A 54 11.89 2.15 -1.38
C VAL A 54 12.29 3.62 -1.40
N GLY A 55 11.29 4.50 -1.56
CA GLY A 55 11.46 5.95 -1.45
C GLY A 55 11.34 6.44 0.00
N SER A 56 11.63 7.71 0.24
CA SER A 56 11.59 8.31 1.59
C SER A 56 10.19 8.76 2.07
N GLY A 57 9.14 8.52 1.28
CA GLY A 57 7.76 8.92 1.60
C GLY A 57 6.89 7.75 2.04
N ASP A 58 5.59 8.01 2.24
CA ASP A 58 4.62 7.02 2.73
C ASP A 58 4.56 5.75 1.87
N ASN A 59 4.66 5.89 0.54
CA ASN A 59 4.74 4.76 -0.39
C ASN A 59 5.94 3.83 -0.11
N GLY A 60 7.02 4.37 0.45
CA GLY A 60 8.15 3.56 0.88
C GLY A 60 7.82 2.73 2.12
N GLY A 61 7.05 3.30 3.05
CA GLY A 61 6.52 2.59 4.21
C GLY A 61 5.57 1.47 3.83
N ASP A 62 4.77 1.61 2.76
CA ASP A 62 3.91 0.53 2.26
C ASP A 62 4.70 -0.69 1.73
N ALA A 63 5.96 -0.48 1.35
CA ALA A 63 6.83 -1.53 0.81
C ALA A 63 7.68 -2.24 1.89
N LEU A 64 7.72 -1.73 3.12
CA LEU A 64 8.50 -2.25 4.26
C LEU A 64 7.63 -3.01 5.26
#